data_AF-A0A7K0FDV6-F1
#
_entry.id   AF-A0A7K0FDV6-F1
#
_cell.length_a   1.000
_cell.length_b   1.000
_cell.length_c   1.000
_cell.angle_alpha   90.00
_cell.angle_beta   90.00
_cell.angle_gamma   90.00
#
_symmetry.space_group_name_H-M   'P 1'
#
loop_
_entity.id
_entity.type
_entity.pdbx_description
1 polymer ?
#
loop_
_entity_poly.entity_id
_entity_poly.type
_entity_poly.pdbx_seq_one_letter_code
_entity_poly.pdbx_strand_id
1 'polypeptide(L)' 'MEKNDNVLTNGQKTKKEIDALELRLQYGDFTTLAAALSCSPDAAKKRFIRGNSEAFDALDRIVTSRENLVKDLQNNI' A
#
# COMPACT_ATOMS: atom_id res chain seq x y z
N MET A 1 -25.24 17.59 -12.82
CA MET A 1 -24.91 16.16 -12.90
C MET A 1 -23.41 16.03 -12.80
N GLU A 2 -22.91 15.68 -11.61
CA GLU A 2 -21.51 15.29 -11.44
C GLU A 2 -21.27 14.07 -12.32
N LYS A 3 -20.23 14.13 -13.15
CA LYS A 3 -19.86 13.02 -14.02
C LYS A 3 -19.29 11.94 -13.11
N ASN A 4 -19.93 10.76 -13.11
CA ASN A 4 -19.41 9.57 -12.47
C ASN A 4 -18.09 9.18 -13.15
N ASP A 5 -16.98 9.53 -12.52
CA ASP A 5 -15.64 9.08 -12.87
C ASP A 5 -15.49 7.59 -12.53
N ASN A 6 -16.08 6.67 -13.30
CA ASN A 6 -15.77 5.25 -13.09
C ASN A 6 -16.04 4.33 -14.28
N VAL A 7 -15.34 4.54 -15.40
CA VAL A 7 -15.25 3.54 -16.48
C VAL A 7 -13.81 3.33 -17.00
N LEU A 8 -12.79 4.03 -16.46
CA LEU A 8 -11.42 4.03 -17.03
C LEU A 8 -10.30 3.58 -16.08
N THR A 9 -10.58 3.31 -14.80
CA THR A 9 -9.57 2.73 -13.91
C THR A 9 -9.59 1.21 -14.13
N ASN A 10 -8.61 0.67 -14.87
CA ASN A 10 -8.44 -0.77 -15.11
C ASN A 10 -8.08 -1.54 -13.81
N GLY A 11 -8.84 -1.36 -12.74
CA GLY A 11 -8.50 -1.83 -11.39
C GLY A 11 -7.41 -1.01 -10.69
N GLN A 12 -7.01 0.15 -11.23
CA GLN A 12 -6.01 1.01 -10.59
C GLN A 12 -6.58 1.79 -9.40
N LYS A 13 -5.79 1.91 -8.34
CA LYS A 13 -6.13 2.68 -7.13
C LYS A 13 -6.03 4.18 -7.41
N THR A 14 -6.96 4.94 -6.83
CA THR A 14 -7.01 6.39 -6.95
C THR A 14 -5.87 7.05 -6.17
N LYS A 15 -5.50 8.28 -6.55
CA LYS A 15 -4.49 9.05 -5.82
C LYS A 15 -4.86 9.23 -4.34
N LYS A 16 -6.15 9.44 -4.04
CA LYS A 16 -6.66 9.55 -2.68
C LYS A 16 -6.40 8.29 -1.85
N GLU A 17 -6.58 7.10 -2.43
CA GLU A 17 -6.27 5.84 -1.75
C GLU A 17 -4.76 5.68 -1.52
N ILE A 18 -3.94 5.99 -2.53
CA ILE A 18 -2.48 6.00 -2.41
C ILE A 18 -2.03 6.91 -1.27
N ASP A 19 -2.52 8.16 -1.25
CA ASP A 19 -2.17 9.16 -0.23
C ASP A 19 -2.55 8.69 1.18
N ALA A 20 -3.72 8.06 1.32
CA ALA A 20 -4.16 7.53 2.62
C ALA A 20 -3.24 6.42 3.14
N LEU A 21 -2.74 5.54 2.28
CA LEU A 21 -1.79 4.50 2.69
C LEU A 21 -0.38 5.07 2.92
N GLU A 22 0.05 6.06 2.12
CA GLU A 22 1.35 6.72 2.28
C GLU A 22 1.55 7.33 3.67
N LEU A 23 0.49 7.87 4.28
CA LEU A 23 0.52 8.43 5.63
C LEU A 23 0.81 7.40 6.74
N ARG A 24 0.61 6.11 6.45
CA ARG A 24 0.81 5.00 7.41
C ARG A 24 2.14 4.28 7.22
N LEU A 25 2.89 4.63 6.17
CA LEU A 25 4.14 3.95 5.83
C LEU A 25 5.23 4.21 6.88
N GLN A 26 6.03 3.19 7.10
CA GLN A 26 7.24 3.24 7.90
C GLN A 26 8.45 2.88 7.05
N TYR A 27 9.63 3.20 7.58
CA TYR A 27 10.89 2.80 6.97
C TYR A 27 10.94 1.27 6.83
N GLY A 28 11.31 0.80 5.63
CA GLY A 28 11.40 -0.64 5.32
C GLY A 28 10.13 -1.26 4.73
N ASP A 29 8.96 -0.61 4.78
CA ASP A 29 7.72 -1.20 4.24
C ASP A 29 7.85 -1.52 2.73
N PHE A 30 8.49 -0.64 1.95
CA PHE A 30 8.76 -0.91 0.53
C PHE A 30 9.80 -2.01 0.29
N THR A 31 10.71 -2.27 1.24
CA THR A 31 11.63 -3.40 1.17
C THR A 31 10.87 -4.71 1.36
N THR A 32 9.95 -4.75 2.33
CA THR A 32 9.06 -5.91 2.54
C THR A 32 8.14 -6.13 1.34
N LEU A 33 7.57 -5.06 0.78
CA LEU A 33 6.76 -5.15 -0.43
C LEU A 33 7.55 -5.72 -1.61
N ALA A 34 8.80 -5.27 -1.78
CA ALA A 34 9.67 -5.75 -2.84
C ALA A 34 9.96 -7.24 -2.74
N ALA A 35 10.21 -7.74 -1.52
CA ALA A 35 10.34 -9.17 -1.27
C ALA A 35 9.05 -9.93 -1.61
N ALA A 36 7.89 -9.42 -1.19
CA ALA A 36 6.59 -10.03 -1.49
C ALA A 36 6.30 -10.10 -2.99
N LEU A 37 6.68 -9.06 -3.74
CA LEU A 37 6.49 -8.96 -5.19
C LEU A 37 7.64 -9.52 -6.02
N SER A 38 8.66 -10.12 -5.39
CA SER A 38 9.88 -10.62 -6.05
C SER A 38 10.52 -9.59 -7.00
N CYS A 39 10.64 -8.33 -6.57
CA CYS A 39 11.26 -7.26 -7.34
C CYS A 39 12.14 -6.35 -6.45
N SER A 40 12.66 -5.24 -7.00
CA SER A 40 13.45 -4.29 -6.21
C SER A 40 12.57 -3.31 -5.42
N PRO A 41 13.04 -2.73 -4.30
CA PRO A 41 12.31 -1.69 -3.55
C PRO A 41 11.86 -0.51 -4.40
N ASP A 42 12.71 -0.04 -5.32
CA ASP A 42 12.37 1.03 -6.25
C ASP A 42 11.25 0.61 -7.23
N ALA A 43 11.31 -0.61 -7.76
CA ALA A 43 10.27 -1.13 -8.65
C ALA A 43 8.92 -1.28 -7.92
N ALA A 44 8.94 -1.80 -6.69
CA ALA A 44 7.76 -1.95 -5.84
C ALA A 44 7.12 -0.58 -5.54
N LYS A 45 7.93 0.40 -5.12
CA LYS A 45 7.49 1.79 -4.88
C LYS A 45 6.87 2.41 -6.13
N LYS A 46 7.51 2.26 -7.29
CA LYS A 46 6.97 2.77 -8.56
C LYS A 46 5.65 2.10 -8.96
N ARG A 47 5.48 0.79 -8.72
CA ARG A 47 4.21 0.09 -8.96
C ARG A 47 3.10 0.66 -8.08
N PHE A 48 3.37 0.82 -6.78
CA PHE A 48 2.43 1.40 -5.83
C PHE A 48 2.03 2.83 -6.21
N ILE A 49 2.99 3.72 -6.48
CA ILE A 49 2.71 5.13 -6.85
C ILE A 49 1.85 5.22 -8.14
N ARG A 50 2.00 4.28 -9.07
CA ARG A 50 1.18 4.20 -10.30
C ARG A 50 -0.23 3.66 -10.06
N GLY A 51 -0.63 3.38 -8.82
CA GLY A 51 -1.94 2.84 -8.50
C GLY A 51 -2.11 1.37 -8.88
N ASN A 52 -1.02 0.60 -9.02
CA ASN A 52 -1.14 -0.84 -9.27
C ASN A 52 -1.85 -1.53 -8.08
N SER A 53 -2.98 -2.17 -8.33
CA SER A 53 -3.83 -2.80 -7.31
C SER A 53 -3.10 -3.85 -6.50
N GLU A 54 -2.38 -4.76 -7.16
CA GLU A 54 -1.61 -5.82 -6.50
C GLU A 54 -0.58 -5.23 -5.52
N ALA A 55 0.19 -4.23 -5.95
CA ALA A 55 1.16 -3.56 -5.09
C ALA A 55 0.51 -2.80 -3.93
N PHE A 56 -0.66 -2.19 -4.16
CA PHE A 56 -1.43 -1.51 -3.11
C PHE A 56 -1.95 -2.49 -2.07
N ASP A 57 -2.66 -3.53 -2.50
CA ASP A 57 -3.32 -4.48 -1.61
C ASP A 57 -2.28 -5.26 -0.79
N ALA A 58 -1.14 -5.61 -1.40
CA ALA A 58 -0.01 -6.20 -0.69
C ALA A 58 0.60 -5.25 0.35
N LEU A 59 0.82 -3.98 0.00
CA LEU A 59 1.38 -2.99 0.92
C LEU A 59 0.43 -2.67 2.08
N ASP A 60 -0.87 -2.54 1.81
CA ASP A 60 -1.87 -2.30 2.86
C ASP A 60 -1.94 -3.46 3.85
N ARG A 61 -1.84 -4.70 3.37
CA ARG A 61 -1.75 -5.88 4.24
C ARG A 61 -0.48 -5.87 5.09
N ILE A 62 0.67 -5.49 4.53
CA ILE A 62 1.95 -5.36 5.26
C ILE A 62 1.81 -4.32 6.38
N VAL A 63 1.37 -3.12 6.04
CA VAL A 63 1.20 -1.99 6.98
C VAL A 63 0.23 -2.36 8.08
N THR A 64 -0.95 -2.89 7.73
CA THR A 64 -1.98 -3.30 8.70
C THR A 64 -1.48 -4.40 9.63
N SER A 65 -0.76 -5.39 9.09
CA SER A 65 -0.20 -6.47 9.90
C SER A 65 0.86 -5.96 10.88
N ARG A 66 1.72 -5.02 10.43
CA ARG A 66 2.72 -4.36 11.28
C ARG A 66 2.06 -3.56 12.41
N GLU A 67 1.06 -2.74 12.09
CA GLU A 67 0.33 -1.94 13.09
C GLU A 67 -0.35 -2.81 14.15
N ASN A 68 -1.01 -3.89 13.72
CA ASN A 68 -1.64 -4.84 14.64
C ASN A 68 -0.60 -5.50 15.55
N LEU A 69 0.51 -6.00 14.98
CA LEU A 69 1.57 -6.62 15.76
C LEU A 69 2.17 -5.67 16.79
N VAL A 70 2.43 -4.42 16.42
CA VAL A 70 2.97 -3.41 17.35
C VAL A 70 1.98 -3.14 18.48
N LYS A 71 0.69 -2.99 18.17
CA LYS A 71 -0.36 -2.77 19.17
C LYS A 71 -0.47 -3.96 20.12
N ASP A 72 -0.43 -5.18 19.59
CA ASP A 72 -0.47 -6.40 20.39
C ASP A 72 0.73 -6.47 21.33
N LEU A 73 1.94 -6.13 20.86
CA LEU A 73 3.13 -6.09 21.70
C LEU A 73 3.03 -5.02 22.79
N GLN A 74 2.51 -3.83 22.49
CA GLN A 74 2.34 -2.76 23.46
C GLN A 74 1.33 -3.08 24.57
N ASN A 75 0.28 -3.84 24.28
CA ASN A 75 -0.73 -4.25 25.27
C ASN A 75 -0.27 -5.42 26.16
N ASN A 76 0.79 -6.13 25.77
CA ASN A 76 1.36 -7.26 26.51
C ASN A 76 2.61 -6.87 27.33
N ILE A 77 2.90 -5.57 27.44
CA ILE A 77 3.95 -4.96 28.26
C ILE A 77 3.28 -4.18 29.40
#